data_AF-A0A3S3G5L7-F1
#
_entry.id   AF-A0A3S3G5L7-F1
#
_cell.length_a   1.000
_cell.length_b   1.000
_cell.length_c   1.000
_cell.angle_alpha   90.00
_cell.angle_beta   90.00
_cell.angle_gamma   90.00
#
_symmetry.space_group_name_H-M   'P 1'
#
loop_
_entity.id
_entity.type
_entity.pdbx_description
1 polymer ?
#
loop_
_entity_poly.entity_id
_entity_poly.type
_entity_poly.pdbx_seq_one_letter_code
_entity_poly.pdbx_strand_id
1 'polypeptide(L)'
;MLPATDGATPSADRFAALDALRRRVAIQSCADAGEGVKARRVLFSLDLPAIDLRTALDALDNFERAIVEHDDRPVVAARRLRCLAVLDGIVGG
;
A
#
# COMPACT_ATOMS: atom_id res chain seq x y z
N MET A 1 -27.24 9.24 -23.84
CA MET A 1 -26.42 10.00 -22.88
C MET A 1 -25.70 9.00 -22.00
N LEU A 2 -24.38 8.87 -22.14
CA LEU A 2 -23.55 8.13 -21.20
C LEU A 2 -23.30 9.05 -19.99
N PRO A 3 -23.41 8.59 -18.73
CA PRO A 3 -23.08 9.43 -17.60
C PRO A 3 -21.60 9.75 -17.67
N ALA A 4 -21.27 11.05 -17.59
CA ALA A 4 -19.92 11.49 -17.33
C ALA A 4 -19.52 10.89 -15.98
N THR A 5 -18.55 9.98 -16.00
CA THR A 5 -17.79 9.67 -14.80
C THR A 5 -16.97 10.92 -14.51
N ASP A 6 -17.55 11.83 -13.72
CA ASP A 6 -16.79 12.90 -13.11
C ASP A 6 -15.55 12.28 -12.50
N GLY A 7 -14.39 12.76 -12.93
CA GLY A 7 -13.10 12.43 -12.32
C GLY A 7 -13.14 12.93 -10.89
N ALA A 8 -13.72 12.11 -10.00
CA ALA A 8 -13.81 12.39 -8.59
C ALA A 8 -12.38 12.46 -8.09
N THR A 9 -11.94 13.66 -7.74
CA THR A 9 -10.71 13.86 -6.99
C THR A 9 -10.68 12.81 -5.88
N PRO A 10 -9.60 12.02 -5.72
CA PRO A 10 -9.58 11.01 -4.67
C PRO A 10 -9.87 11.73 -3.35
N SER A 11 -10.92 11.31 -2.63
CA SER A 11 -11.39 12.07 -1.47
C SER A 11 -10.26 12.20 -0.44
N ALA A 12 -10.22 13.32 0.29
CA ALA A 12 -9.20 13.55 1.32
C ALA A 12 -9.07 12.37 2.30
N ASP A 13 -10.17 11.66 2.56
CA ASP A 13 -10.21 10.45 3.37
C ASP A 13 -9.38 9.29 2.78
N ARG A 14 -9.35 9.13 1.45
CA ARG A 14 -8.56 8.08 0.78
C ARG A 14 -7.07 8.34 0.91
N PHE A 15 -6.64 9.59 0.69
CA PHE A 15 -5.23 9.96 0.90
C PHE A 15 -4.83 9.89 2.37
N ALA A 16 -5.72 10.23 3.30
CA ALA A 16 -5.48 10.03 4.74
C ALA A 16 -5.35 8.55 5.09
N ALA A 17 -6.16 7.67 4.47
CA ALA A 17 -6.05 6.22 4.64
C ALA A 17 -4.74 5.66 4.06
N LEU A 18 -4.28 6.17 2.91
CA LEU A 18 -2.98 5.83 2.34
C LEU A 18 -1.81 6.29 3.22
N ASP A 19 -1.87 7.50 3.76
CA ASP A 19 -0.85 8.01 4.68
C ASP A 19 -0.82 7.21 6.00
N ALA A 20 -1.99 6.80 6.52
CA ALA A 20 -2.07 5.87 7.65
C ALA A 20 -1.44 4.51 7.32
N LEU A 21 -1.68 3.97 6.12
CA LEU A 21 -1.05 2.74 5.64
C LEU A 21 0.47 2.89 5.55
N ARG A 22 0.97 3.99 4.96
CA ARG A 22 2.42 4.31 4.90
C ARG A 22 3.05 4.30 6.29
N ARG A 23 2.47 5.04 7.23
CA ARG A 23 2.97 5.13 8.62
C ARG A 23 2.99 3.77 9.29
N ARG A 24 1.96 2.96 9.06
CA ARG A 24 1.90 1.59 9.58
C ARG A 24 3.00 0.72 9.01
N VAL A 25 3.18 0.68 7.68
CA VAL A 25 4.26 -0.09 7.04
C VAL A 25 5.62 0.34 7.57
N ALA A 26 5.84 1.64 7.81
CA ALA A 26 7.09 2.18 8.32
C ALA A 26 7.47 1.61 9.71
N ILE A 27 6.48 1.31 10.57
CA ILE A 27 6.70 0.79 11.92
C ILE A 27 6.44 -0.72 12.06
N GLN A 28 5.88 -1.37 11.05
CA GLN A 28 5.41 -2.75 11.13
C GLN A 28 6.56 -3.75 11.26
N SER A 29 6.62 -4.45 12.39
CA SER A 29 7.63 -5.46 12.70
C SER A 29 7.13 -6.90 12.62
N CYS A 30 5.81 -7.13 12.63
CA CYS A 30 5.19 -8.44 12.53
C CYS A 30 4.14 -8.47 11.40
N ALA A 31 3.93 -9.65 10.83
CA ALA A 31 2.85 -9.88 9.89
C ALA A 31 1.56 -10.19 10.68
N ASP A 32 0.49 -9.46 10.36
CA ASP A 32 -0.85 -9.72 10.89
C ASP A 32 -1.84 -9.76 9.73
N ALA A 33 -2.60 -10.85 9.65
CA ALA A 33 -3.52 -11.09 8.54
C ALA A 33 -4.66 -10.05 8.52
N GLY A 34 -5.12 -9.59 9.69
CA GLY A 34 -6.14 -8.55 9.78
C GLY A 34 -5.64 -7.21 9.25
N GLU A 35 -4.41 -6.83 9.60
CA GLU A 35 -3.74 -5.65 9.08
C GLU A 35 -3.47 -5.76 7.58
N GLY A 36 -3.08 -6.94 7.10
CA GLY A 36 -2.92 -7.18 5.66
C GLY A 36 -4.24 -6.99 4.90
N VAL A 37 -5.37 -7.45 5.44
CA VAL A 37 -6.69 -7.24 4.80
C VAL A 37 -7.05 -5.75 4.79
N LYS A 38 -6.82 -5.03 5.89
CA LYS A 38 -7.06 -3.57 5.96
C LYS A 38 -6.22 -2.81 4.93
N ALA A 39 -4.97 -3.21 4.75
CA ALA A 39 -4.04 -2.61 3.78
C ALA A 39 -4.55 -2.73 2.35
N ARG A 40 -4.92 -3.95 1.95
CA ARG A 40 -5.44 -4.24 0.61
C ARG A 40 -6.73 -3.46 0.38
N ARG A 41 -7.61 -3.36 1.39
CA ARG A 41 -8.83 -2.52 1.31
C ARG A 41 -8.53 -1.04 1.05
N VAL A 42 -7.51 -0.48 1.70
CA VAL A 42 -7.07 0.90 1.43
C VAL A 42 -6.63 1.04 -0.02
N LEU A 43 -5.79 0.12 -0.53
CA LEU A 43 -5.33 0.15 -1.92
C LEU A 43 -6.47 0.08 -2.93
N PHE A 44 -7.43 -0.84 -2.73
CA PHE A 44 -8.62 -0.93 -3.59
C PHE A 44 -9.52 0.30 -3.53
N SER A 45 -9.47 1.08 -2.44
CA SER A 45 -10.28 2.30 -2.30
C SER A 45 -9.71 3.52 -3.04
N LEU A 46 -8.45 3.45 -3.47
CA LEU A 46 -7.72 4.59 -4.07
C LEU A 46 -8.07 4.85 -5.54
N ASP A 47 -8.85 3.98 -6.18
CA ASP A 47 -9.23 4.10 -7.60
C ASP A 47 -8.02 4.29 -8.54
N LEU A 48 -6.97 3.50 -8.29
CA LEU A 48 -5.70 3.58 -9.02
C LEU A 48 -5.80 2.90 -10.38
N PRO A 49 -4.97 3.32 -11.37
CA PRO A 49 -4.72 2.51 -12.56
C PRO A 49 -4.32 1.08 -12.16
N ALA A 50 -4.78 0.09 -12.94
CA ALA A 50 -4.58 -1.33 -12.62
C ALA A 50 -3.10 -1.72 -12.42
N ILE A 51 -2.19 -1.04 -13.13
CA ILE A 51 -0.74 -1.25 -13.02
C ILE A 51 -0.24 -0.77 -11.64
N ASP A 52 -0.68 0.41 -11.19
CA ASP A 52 -0.25 0.99 -9.91
C ASP A 52 -0.83 0.20 -8.74
N LEU A 53 -2.11 -0.19 -8.83
CA LEU A 53 -2.74 -1.07 -7.85
C LEU A 53 -1.98 -2.40 -7.72
N ARG A 54 -1.65 -3.04 -8.86
CA ARG A 54 -0.91 -4.30 -8.86
C ARG A 54 0.48 -4.14 -8.25
N THR A 55 1.17 -3.05 -8.60
CA THR A 55 2.51 -2.75 -8.07
C THR A 55 2.48 -2.53 -6.56
N ALA A 56 1.47 -1.81 -6.06
CA ALA A 56 1.29 -1.58 -4.63
C ALA A 56 0.99 -2.87 -3.86
N LEU A 57 0.11 -3.72 -4.41
CA LEU A 57 -0.21 -5.03 -3.82
C LEU A 57 1.01 -5.95 -3.78
N ASP A 58 1.76 -6.05 -4.87
CA ASP A 58 2.97 -6.87 -4.93
C ASP A 58 4.05 -6.38 -3.94
N ALA A 59 4.22 -5.07 -3.81
CA ALA A 59 5.19 -4.49 -2.87
C ALA A 59 4.81 -4.78 -1.41
N LEU A 60 3.51 -4.69 -1.09
CA LEU A 60 2.98 -5.03 0.23
C LEU A 60 3.15 -6.54 0.53
N ASP A 61 2.75 -7.40 -0.40
CA ASP A 61 2.88 -8.85 -0.25
C ASP A 61 4.35 -9.27 -0.07
N ASN A 62 5.27 -8.68 -0.84
CA ASN A 62 6.70 -8.95 -0.69
C ASN A 62 7.24 -8.52 0.69
N PHE A 63 6.74 -7.43 1.25
CA PHE A 63 7.13 -6.98 2.58
C PHE A 63 6.55 -7.87 3.69
N GLU A 64 5.26 -8.17 3.64
CA GLU A 64 4.59 -9.08 4.60
C GLU A 64 5.23 -10.47 4.57
N ARG A 65 5.49 -10.99 3.37
CA ARG A 65 6.20 -12.25 3.16
C ARG A 65 7.61 -12.22 3.75
N ALA A 66 8.34 -11.12 3.58
CA ALA A 66 9.67 -11.00 4.16
C ALA A 66 9.66 -11.03 5.70
N ILE A 67 8.62 -10.47 6.34
CA ILE A 67 8.49 -10.56 7.80
C ILE A 67 8.26 -12.02 8.25
N VAL A 68 7.54 -12.82 7.47
CA VAL A 68 7.24 -14.22 7.80
C VAL A 68 8.40 -15.16 7.46
N GLU A 69 9.03 -14.96 6.31
CA GLU A 69 10.02 -15.88 5.75
C GLU A 69 11.47 -15.57 6.16
N HIS A 70 11.76 -14.35 6.63
CA HIS A 70 13.11 -13.93 6.97
C HIS A 70 13.23 -13.44 8.40
N ASP A 71 14.02 -14.15 9.20
CA ASP A 71 14.48 -13.68 10.52
C ASP A 71 15.52 -12.54 10.39
N ASP A 72 16.11 -12.37 9.20
CA ASP A 72 17.11 -11.34 8.91
C ASP A 72 16.48 -9.93 8.81
N ARG A 73 16.67 -9.16 9.88
CA ARG A 73 16.25 -7.75 9.97
C ARG A 73 16.68 -6.89 8.76
N PRO A 74 17.86 -7.04 8.15
CA PRO A 74 18.25 -6.25 6.97
C PRO A 74 17.37 -6.53 5.74
N VAL A 75 16.96 -7.79 5.53
CA VAL A 75 16.12 -8.16 4.38
C VAL A 75 14.72 -7.57 4.55
N VAL A 76 14.15 -7.69 5.75
CA VAL A 76 12.85 -7.08 6.10
C VAL A 76 12.89 -5.57 5.91
N ALA A 77 13.97 -4.90 6.37
CA ALA A 77 14.13 -3.45 6.22
C ALA A 77 14.23 -3.03 4.74
N ALA A 78 14.98 -3.77 3.92
CA ALA A 78 15.07 -3.49 2.49
C ALA A 78 13.72 -3.65 1.77
N ARG A 79 12.94 -4.66 2.13
CA ARG A 79 11.59 -4.87 1.57
C ARG A 79 10.60 -3.82 2.04
N ARG A 80 10.70 -3.39 3.31
CA ARG A 80 9.93 -2.25 3.85
C ARG A 80 10.21 -0.97 3.06
N LEU A 81 11.49 -0.64 2.83
CA LEU A 81 11.88 0.56 2.07
C LEU A 81 11.33 0.54 0.64
N ARG A 82 11.38 -0.62 -0.03
CA ARG A 82 10.79 -0.78 -1.37
C ARG A 82 9.27 -0.61 -1.34
N CYS A 83 8.59 -1.18 -0.36
CA CYS A 83 7.14 -1.00 -0.20
C CYS A 83 6.78 0.47 0.02
N LEU A 84 7.51 1.18 0.88
CA LEU A 84 7.31 2.61 1.09
C LEU A 84 7.53 3.39 -0.19
N ALA A 85 8.62 3.15 -0.92
CA ALA A 85 8.88 3.87 -2.18
C ALA A 85 7.74 3.74 -3.21
N VAL A 86 7.11 2.56 -3.29
CA VAL A 86 5.93 2.35 -4.15
C VAL A 86 4.73 3.14 -3.65
N LEU A 87 4.43 3.08 -2.35
CA LEU A 87 3.30 3.83 -1.77
C LEU A 87 3.48 5.35 -1.88
N ASP A 88 4.72 5.83 -1.78
CA ASP A 88 5.09 7.24 -1.93
C ASP A 88 4.86 7.73 -3.36
N GLY A 89 5.17 6.89 -4.35
CA GLY A 89 4.95 7.19 -5.77
C GLY A 89 3.48 7.40 -6.13
N ILE A 90 2.55 6.78 -5.39
CA ILE A 90 1.10 6.93 -5.59
C ILE A 90 0.60 8.33 -5.20
N VAL A 91 1.26 8.97 -4.22
CA VAL A 91 0.87 10.32 -3.72
C VAL A 91 1.43 11.43 -4.61
N GLY A 92 2.54 11.18 -5.30
CA GLY A 92 3.24 12.17 -6.12
C GLY A 92 2.91 12.13 -7.63
N GLY A 93 1.97 11.28 -8.04
CA GLY A 93 1.52 11.10 -9.43
C GLY A 93 0.35 11.99 -9.81
#